data_AF-A0A914XZT3-F1
#
_entry.id   AF-A0A914XZT3-F1
#
_cell.length_a   1.000
_cell.length_b   1.000
_cell.length_c   1.000
_cell.angle_alpha   90.00
_cell.angle_beta   90.00
_cell.angle_gamma   90.00
#
_symmetry.space_group_name_H-M   'P 1'
#
loop_
_entity.id
_entity.type
_entity.pdbx_description
1 polymer ?
#
loop_
_entity_poly.entity_id
_entity_poly.type
_entity_poly.pdbx_seq_one_letter_code
_entity_poly.pdbx_strand_id
1 'polypeptide(L)'
;MPSEDCYVPVEVSCPELRLTLKRKGDKYLIDKFGGAVWLTDMMHLSTLFYQAYRTNKKNAKAADLLICLGETLGRGERHESVEEVCEALAHHEGDQSEYH
;
A
#
# COMPACT_ATOMS: atom_id res chain seq x y z
N MET A 1 13.34 22.18 11.06
CA MET A 1 13.97 20.88 10.76
C MET A 1 13.44 19.89 11.79
N PRO A 2 12.94 18.70 11.40
CA PRO A 2 12.56 17.68 12.39
C PRO A 2 13.80 17.27 13.21
N SER A 3 13.62 16.96 14.50
CA SER A 3 14.76 16.62 15.39
C SER A 3 15.46 15.35 14.91
N GLU A 4 16.74 15.19 15.25
CA GLU A 4 17.52 14.00 14.91
C GLU A 4 16.91 12.72 15.50
N ASP A 5 16.09 12.83 16.56
CA ASP A 5 15.34 11.72 17.17
C ASP A 5 14.18 11.20 16.30
N CYS A 6 13.83 11.92 15.23
CA CYS A 6 12.83 11.46 14.26
C CYS A 6 13.40 10.46 13.24
N TYR A 7 14.73 10.38 13.10
CA TYR A 7 15.40 9.51 12.13
C TYR A 7 15.87 8.24 12.83
N VAL A 8 15.05 7.19 12.77
CA VAL A 8 15.52 5.85 13.12
C VAL A 8 16.09 5.23 11.84
N PRO A 9 17.36 4.81 11.80
CA PRO A 9 17.89 4.04 10.68
C PRO A 9 17.04 2.79 10.52
N VAL A 10 16.35 2.69 9.39
CA VAL A 10 15.56 1.51 9.07
C VAL A 10 16.47 0.58 8.28
N GLU A 11 16.81 -0.57 8.85
CA GLU A 11 17.53 -1.61 8.11
C GLU A 11 16.71 -2.02 6.88
N VAL A 12 17.31 -1.84 5.71
CA VAL A 12 16.69 -2.06 4.38
C VAL A 12 16.37 -3.54 4.11
N SER A 13 16.71 -4.43 5.04
CA SER A 13 16.56 -5.88 4.96
C SER A 13 15.22 -6.42 5.45
N CYS A 14 14.34 -5.61 6.07
CA CYS A 14 13.06 -6.09 6.60
C CYS A 14 11.92 -6.04 5.56
N PRO A 15 11.44 -7.17 5.01
CA PRO A 15 10.35 -7.22 4.04
C PRO A 15 9.03 -6.65 4.60
N GLU A 16 8.89 -6.74 5.92
CA GLU A 16 7.70 -6.38 6.71
C GLU A 16 7.42 -4.87 6.72
N LEU A 17 8.45 -4.05 6.46
CA LEU A 17 8.32 -2.58 6.37
C LEU A 17 7.55 -2.13 5.12
N ARG A 18 7.29 -3.04 4.18
CA ARG A 18 6.49 -2.77 2.98
C ARG A 18 5.01 -3.12 3.16
N LEU A 19 4.59 -3.52 4.36
CA LEU A 19 3.25 -4.05 4.59
C LEU A 19 2.20 -3.03 5.03
N THR A 20 2.55 -1.99 5.79
CA THR A 20 1.57 -0.94 6.14
C THR A 20 2.30 0.32 6.57
N LEU A 21 1.98 1.45 5.93
CA LEU A 21 2.48 2.75 6.39
C LEU A 21 1.70 3.15 7.65
N LYS A 22 2.42 3.39 8.75
CA LYS A 22 1.81 3.89 9.98
C LYS A 22 1.68 5.41 9.90
N ARG A 23 0.79 6.01 10.71
CA ARG A 23 0.59 7.46 10.82
C ARG A 23 1.87 8.30 10.94
N LYS A 24 2.92 7.79 11.61
CA LYS A 24 4.24 8.46 11.69
C LYS A 24 4.92 8.55 10.30
N GLY A 25 4.80 7.50 9.50
CA GLY A 25 5.26 7.44 8.11
C GLY A 25 4.48 8.40 7.21
N ASP A 26 3.15 8.45 7.31
CA ASP A 26 2.33 9.36 6.50
C ASP A 26 2.73 10.82 6.73
N LYS A 27 2.83 11.20 8.01
CA LYS A 27 3.24 12.56 8.39
C LYS A 27 4.64 12.87 7.89
N TYR A 28 5.58 11.93 8.01
CA TYR A 28 6.93 12.12 7.49
C TYR A 28 6.94 12.34 5.98
N LEU A 29 6.15 11.59 5.20
CA LEU A 29 6.07 11.78 3.74
C LEU A 29 5.46 13.14 3.38
N ILE A 30 4.36 13.53 4.03
CA ILE A 30 3.73 14.85 3.83
C ILE A 30 4.73 15.97 4.14
N ASP A 31 5.41 15.91 5.28
CA ASP A 31 6.39 16.93 5.70
C ASP A 31 7.61 16.97 4.76
N LYS A 32 8.09 15.79 4.32
CA LYS A 32 9.24 15.67 3.42
C LYS A 32 8.98 16.25 2.03
N PHE A 33 7.78 16.05 1.49
CA PHE A 33 7.42 16.52 0.15
C PHE A 33 6.65 17.85 0.17
N GLY A 34 6.46 18.45 1.34
CA GLY A 34 5.91 19.80 1.50
C GLY A 34 4.42 19.92 1.20
N GLY A 35 3.65 18.84 1.36
CA GLY A 35 2.21 18.86 1.10
C GLY A 35 1.63 17.50 0.71
N ALA A 36 0.66 17.53 -0.22
CA ALA A 36 -0.05 16.34 -0.67
C ALA A 36 0.88 15.33 -1.37
N VAL A 37 0.77 14.06 -1.02
CA VAL A 37 1.59 12.97 -1.58
C VAL A 37 0.70 11.84 -2.08
N TRP A 38 0.96 11.37 -3.30
CA TRP A 38 0.48 10.06 -3.75
C TRP A 38 1.49 8.99 -3.36
N LEU A 39 1.07 8.07 -2.50
CA LEU A 39 1.79 6.85 -2.20
C LEU A 39 1.31 5.76 -3.16
N THR A 40 2.19 5.27 -4.02
CA THR A 40 1.88 4.23 -5.02
C THR A 40 2.81 3.02 -4.85
N ASP A 41 2.58 1.98 -5.64
CA ASP A 41 3.45 0.80 -5.73
C ASP A 41 3.57 0.05 -4.39
N MET A 42 2.46 -0.02 -3.65
CA MET A 42 2.36 -0.83 -2.44
C MET A 42 2.49 -2.32 -2.77
N MET A 43 2.95 -3.11 -1.80
CA MET A 43 2.94 -4.57 -1.96
C MET A 43 1.51 -5.05 -2.17
N HIS A 44 1.30 -6.04 -3.02
CA HIS A 44 -0.05 -6.50 -3.30
C HIS A 44 -0.72 -7.09 -2.05
N LEU A 45 0.05 -7.87 -1.28
CA LEU A 45 -0.36 -8.44 0.01
C LEU A 45 -0.63 -7.40 1.11
N SER A 46 -0.21 -6.14 0.95
CA SER A 46 -0.55 -5.06 1.87
C SER A 46 -1.84 -4.32 1.51
N THR A 47 -2.42 -4.64 0.37
CA THR A 47 -3.64 -4.00 -0.14
C THR A 47 -4.79 -5.00 -0.15
N LEU A 48 -5.98 -4.58 -0.55
CA LEU A 48 -7.11 -5.49 -0.69
C LEU A 48 -6.92 -6.39 -1.91
N PHE A 49 -7.28 -7.68 -1.80
CA PHE A 49 -7.03 -8.70 -2.83
C PHE A 49 -7.54 -8.32 -4.23
N TYR A 50 -8.63 -7.54 -4.30
CA TYR A 50 -9.25 -7.12 -5.55
C TYR A 50 -8.47 -6.03 -6.31
N GLN A 51 -7.38 -5.49 -5.74
CA GLN A 51 -6.52 -4.54 -6.44
C GLN A 51 -5.70 -5.28 -7.50
N ALA A 52 -5.62 -4.75 -8.71
CA ALA A 52 -4.88 -5.38 -9.81
C ALA A 52 -3.38 -5.47 -9.51
N TYR A 53 -2.73 -6.53 -9.99
CA TYR A 53 -1.28 -6.60 -9.95
C TYR A 53 -0.63 -5.63 -10.95
N ARG A 54 0.55 -5.12 -10.61
CA ARG A 54 1.50 -4.62 -11.61
C ARG A 54 2.20 -5.78 -12.31
N THR A 55 2.94 -5.48 -13.38
CA THR A 55 3.67 -6.45 -14.23
C THR A 55 4.54 -7.44 -13.44
N ASN A 56 4.99 -7.08 -12.23
CA ASN A 56 5.85 -7.92 -11.41
C ASN A 56 5.12 -8.87 -10.45
N LYS A 57 3.77 -8.92 -10.44
CA LYS A 57 2.91 -9.66 -9.47
C LYS A 57 3.31 -9.48 -7.98
N LYS A 58 4.07 -8.43 -7.67
CA LYS A 58 4.53 -8.10 -6.29
C LYS A 58 3.82 -6.87 -5.76
N ASN A 59 3.58 -5.89 -6.63
CA ASN A 59 2.95 -4.63 -6.26
C ASN A 59 1.52 -4.55 -6.79
N ALA A 60 0.66 -3.84 -6.07
CA ALA A 60 -0.66 -3.51 -6.53
C ALA A 60 -0.66 -2.22 -7.37
N LYS A 61 -1.57 -2.14 -8.34
CA LYS A 61 -1.97 -0.91 -9.01
C LYS A 61 -2.91 -0.11 -8.11
N ALA A 62 -2.42 0.28 -6.95
CA ALA A 62 -3.14 1.03 -5.95
C ALA A 62 -2.35 2.27 -5.52
N ALA A 63 -3.08 3.26 -5.03
CA ALA A 63 -2.55 4.56 -4.64
C ALA A 63 -3.36 5.16 -3.49
N ASP A 64 -2.65 5.70 -2.50
CA ASP A 64 -3.23 6.42 -1.38
C ASP A 64 -2.79 7.89 -1.44
N LEU A 65 -3.75 8.80 -1.28
CA LEU A 65 -3.51 10.23 -1.22
C LEU A 65 -3.37 10.67 0.23
N LEU A 66 -2.17 11.09 0.60
CA LEU A 66 -1.84 11.61 1.92
C LEU A 66 -1.94 13.14 1.91
N ILE A 67 -2.88 13.70 2.69
CA ILE A 67 -3.09 15.15 2.85
C ILE A 67 -3.33 15.48 4.33
N CYS A 68 -2.79 16.61 4.78
CA CYS A 68 -2.95 17.13 6.15
C CYS A 68 -2.56 16.11 7.24
N LEU A 69 -3.52 15.34 7.75
CA LEU A 69 -3.36 14.44 8.88
C LEU A 69 -2.97 13.00 8.50
N GLY A 70 -3.02 12.64 7.21
CA GLY A 70 -2.70 11.30 6.71
C GLY A 70 -3.47 10.94 5.43
N GLU A 71 -3.74 9.66 5.23
CA GLU A 71 -4.57 9.17 4.11
C GLU A 71 -5.95 9.84 4.12
N THR A 72 -6.33 10.39 2.97
CA THR A 72 -7.64 10.99 2.72
C THR A 72 -8.42 10.23 1.63
N LEU A 73 -7.72 9.66 0.64
CA LEU A 73 -8.34 8.91 -0.45
C LEU A 73 -7.47 7.72 -0.85
N GLY A 74 -8.02 6.51 -0.78
CA GLY A 74 -7.45 5.31 -1.39
C GLY A 74 -8.12 4.98 -2.74
N ARG A 75 -7.33 4.62 -3.75
CA ARG A 75 -7.83 4.15 -5.06
C ARG A 75 -6.97 3.02 -5.60
N GLY A 76 -7.52 2.24 -6.53
CA GLY A 76 -6.72 1.34 -7.33
C GLY A 76 -7.51 0.66 -8.43
N GLU A 77 -6.79 0.19 -9.44
CA GLU A 77 -7.33 -0.57 -10.56
C GLU A 77 -7.81 -1.93 -10.05
N ARG A 78 -8.91 -2.45 -10.60
CA ARG A 78 -9.40 -3.79 -10.30
C ARG A 78 -8.86 -4.79 -11.32
N HIS A 79 -8.80 -6.05 -10.94
CA HIS A 79 -8.54 -7.13 -11.88
C HIS A 79 -9.60 -7.11 -13.00
N GLU A 80 -9.19 -7.43 -14.22
CA GLU A 80 -10.06 -7.35 -15.40
C GLU A 80 -10.89 -8.63 -15.57
N SER A 81 -10.41 -9.74 -15.00
CA SER A 81 -11.00 -11.07 -15.15
C SER A 81 -11.34 -11.73 -13.80
N VAL A 82 -12.27 -12.69 -13.84
CA VAL A 82 -12.67 -13.49 -12.66
C VAL A 82 -11.50 -14.36 -12.22
N GLU A 83 -10.75 -14.89 -13.16
CA GLU A 83 -9.58 -15.73 -12.92
C GLU A 83 -8.51 -14.98 -12.11
N GLU A 84 -8.22 -13.73 -12.48
CA GLU A 84 -7.24 -12.88 -11.79
C GLU A 84 -7.67 -12.54 -10.35
N VAL A 85 -8.94 -12.23 -10.13
CA VAL A 85 -9.42 -11.93 -8.77
C VAL A 85 -9.47 -13.19 -7.90
N CYS A 86 -9.82 -14.34 -8.47
CA CYS A 86 -9.78 -15.63 -7.77
C CYS A 86 -8.34 -16.04 -7.41
N GLU A 87 -7.37 -15.86 -8.31
CA GLU A 87 -5.95 -16.05 -8.04
C GLU A 87 -5.48 -15.13 -6.91
N ALA A 88 -5.88 -13.86 -6.95
CA ALA A 88 -5.52 -12.88 -5.93
C ALA A 88 -6.16 -13.20 -4.57
N LEU A 89 -7.42 -13.61 -4.53
CA LEU A 89 -8.08 -14.00 -3.29
C LEU A 89 -7.39 -15.21 -2.66
N ALA A 90 -7.02 -16.22 -3.46
CA ALA A 90 -6.25 -17.36 -2.99
C ALA A 90 -4.85 -16.95 -2.46
N HIS A 91 -4.16 -16.00 -3.13
CA HIS A 91 -2.88 -15.47 -2.66
C HIS A 91 -3.00 -14.72 -1.31
N HIS A 92 -4.16 -14.13 -1.04
CA HIS A 92 -4.50 -13.50 0.23
C HIS A 92 -5.07 -14.48 1.27
N GLU A 93 -5.05 -15.78 0.98
CA GLU A 93 -5.60 -16.86 1.83
C GLU A 93 -7.11 -16.69 2.14
N GLY A 94 -7.86 -16.00 1.27
CA GLY A 94 -9.29 -15.77 1.42
C GLY A 94 -10.15 -16.92 0.86
N ASP A 95 -11.36 -17.08 1.41
CA ASP A 95 -12.33 -18.08 0.95
C ASP A 95 -13.24 -17.51 -0.15
N GLN A 96 -13.26 -18.17 -1.31
CA GLN A 96 -14.14 -17.82 -2.42
C GLN A 96 -15.62 -17.94 -2.06
N SER A 97 -15.96 -18.82 -1.11
CA SER A 97 -17.35 -19.10 -0.74
C SER A 97 -18.10 -17.90 -0.16
N GLU A 98 -17.37 -16.92 0.36
CA GLU A 98 -17.89 -15.69 0.94
C GLU A 98 -18.42 -14.67 -0.09
N TYR A 99 -18.15 -14.89 -1.38
CA TYR A 99 -18.39 -13.91 -2.45
C TYR A 99 -19.31 -14.44 -3.58
N HIS A 100 -20.19 -15.40 -3.26
CA HIS A 100 -21.17 -16.01 -4.17
C HIS A 100 -22.56 -15.37 -4.13
#